data_AF-J6I7D4-F1
#
_entry.id   AF-J6I7D4-F1
#
_cell.length_a   1.000
_cell.length_b   1.000
_cell.length_c   1.000
_cell.angle_alpha   90.00
_cell.angle_beta   90.00
_cell.angle_gamma   90.00
#
_symmetry.space_group_name_H-M   'P 1'
#
loop_
_entity.id
_entity.type
_entity.pdbx_description
1 polymer ?
#
loop_
_entity_poly.entity_id
_entity_poly.type
_entity_poly.pdbx_seq_one_letter_code
_entity_poly.pdbx_strand_id
1 'polypeptide(L)'
;MNNYFDQLEKIQCTFSILDEVSYETREEAEEGMKKYEELMDKIVQIIIEILADKTSSNSVYKEAVKLLGSKIGCADDVQKYGDIMKSFYDEGRITQGQLSFFIENMNIGRWI
;
A
#
# COMPACT_ATOMS: atom_id res chain seq x y z
N MET A 1 10.62 -7.85 18.24
CA MET A 1 9.82 -8.36 17.11
C MET A 1 9.06 -7.16 16.59
N ASN A 2 9.30 -6.73 15.34
CA ASN A 2 8.56 -5.61 14.77
C ASN A 2 7.09 -6.02 14.70
N ASN A 3 6.22 -5.28 15.38
CA ASN A 3 4.79 -5.54 15.29
C ASN A 3 4.23 -4.84 14.06
N TYR A 4 4.35 -5.51 12.92
CA TYR A 4 3.88 -4.97 11.64
C TYR A 4 2.35 -4.80 11.61
N PHE A 5 1.58 -5.65 12.29
CA PHE A 5 0.13 -5.49 12.37
C PHE A 5 -0.25 -4.17 13.05
N ASP A 6 0.36 -3.82 14.19
CA ASP A 6 0.10 -2.54 14.86
C ASP A 6 0.48 -1.33 13.98
N GLN A 7 1.54 -1.47 13.16
CA GLN A 7 1.95 -0.41 12.25
C GLN A 7 0.93 -0.22 11.11
N LEU A 8 0.48 -1.33 10.51
CA LEU A 8 -0.54 -1.32 9.46
C LEU A 8 -1.88 -0.78 10.00
N GLU A 9 -2.27 -1.16 11.22
CA GLU A 9 -3.49 -0.66 11.88
C GLU A 9 -3.43 0.85 12.10
N LYS A 10 -2.29 1.38 12.56
CA LYS A 10 -2.11 2.84 12.71
C LYS A 10 -2.22 3.58 11.37
N ILE A 11 -1.63 3.02 10.31
CA ILE A 11 -1.76 3.59 8.97
C ILE A 11 -3.22 3.56 8.52
N GLN A 12 -3.92 2.43 8.71
CA GLN A 12 -5.33 2.29 8.36
C GLN A 12 -6.20 3.30 9.11
N CYS A 13 -6.00 3.50 10.42
CA CYS A 13 -6.70 4.54 11.18
C CYS A 13 -6.41 5.94 10.63
N THR A 14 -5.17 6.21 10.20
CA THR A 14 -4.83 7.51 9.60
C THR A 14 -5.54 7.72 8.27
N PHE A 15 -5.65 6.68 7.43
CA PHE A 15 -6.48 6.76 6.23
C PHE A 15 -7.95 7.05 6.55
N SER A 16 -8.54 6.37 7.54
CA SER A 16 -9.94 6.63 7.92
C SER A 16 -10.16 8.08 8.35
N ILE A 17 -9.21 8.67 9.08
CA ILE A 17 -9.29 10.09 9.44
C ILE A 17 -9.27 10.97 8.19
N LEU A 18 -8.36 10.70 7.24
CA LEU A 18 -8.29 11.47 5.99
C LEU A 18 -9.55 11.29 5.13
N ASP A 19 -10.13 10.09 5.10
CA ASP A 19 -11.37 9.77 4.37
C ASP A 19 -12.57 10.59 4.92
N GLU A 20 -12.53 11.01 6.20
CA GLU A 20 -13.56 11.82 6.87
C GLU A 20 -13.32 13.33 6.78
N VAL A 21 -12.13 13.78 6.33
CA VAL A 21 -11.82 15.21 6.23
C VAL A 21 -12.58 15.84 5.06
N SER A 22 -13.32 16.90 5.35
CA SER A 22 -13.86 17.78 4.32
C SER A 22 -12.79 18.78 3.88
N TYR A 23 -12.41 18.75 2.61
CA TYR A 23 -11.49 19.71 2.01
C TYR A 23 -12.30 20.87 1.41
N GLU A 24 -12.14 22.08 1.94
CA GLU A 24 -12.91 23.26 1.51
C GLU A 24 -12.20 24.04 0.40
N THR A 25 -10.88 23.88 0.31
CA THR A 25 -10.03 24.52 -0.69
C THR A 25 -9.28 23.51 -1.53
N ARG A 26 -8.80 23.96 -2.69
CA ARG A 26 -7.96 23.15 -3.57
C ARG A 26 -6.63 22.80 -2.89
N GLU A 27 -6.03 23.76 -2.19
CA GLU A 27 -4.76 23.60 -1.48
C GLU A 27 -4.87 22.53 -0.38
N GLU A 28 -5.96 22.52 0.39
CA GLU A 28 -6.20 21.49 1.40
C GLU A 28 -6.39 20.10 0.77
N ALA A 29 -7.10 20.02 -0.36
CA ALA A 29 -7.27 18.76 -1.09
C ALA A 29 -5.94 18.23 -1.63
N GLU A 30 -5.08 19.10 -2.17
CA GLU A 30 -3.74 18.76 -2.64
C GLU A 30 -2.83 18.29 -1.48
N GLU A 31 -2.93 18.91 -0.30
CA GLU A 31 -2.23 18.46 0.90
C GLU A 31 -2.76 17.09 1.38
N GLY A 32 -4.07 16.89 1.32
CA GLY A 32 -4.73 15.61 1.58
C GLY A 32 -4.16 14.50 0.70
N MET A 33 -4.13 14.72 -0.62
CA MET A 33 -3.57 13.76 -1.58
C MET A 33 -2.10 13.42 -1.30
N LYS A 34 -1.27 14.40 -0.96
CA LYS A 34 0.12 14.16 -0.55
C LYS A 34 0.21 13.26 0.69
N LYS A 35 -0.65 13.49 1.69
CA LYS A 35 -0.72 12.64 2.89
C LYS A 35 -1.13 11.20 2.55
N TYR A 36 -2.07 11.01 1.61
CA TYR A 36 -2.42 9.67 1.12
C TYR A 36 -1.21 8.97 0.49
N GLU A 37 -0.49 9.66 -0.40
CA GLU A 37 0.69 9.13 -1.06
C GLU A 37 1.78 8.74 -0.05
N GLU A 38 2.06 9.62 0.93
CA GLU A 38 3.02 9.34 2.01
C GLU A 38 2.64 8.10 2.83
N LEU A 39 1.35 7.86 3.08
CA LEU A 39 0.89 6.68 3.79
C LEU A 39 1.03 5.40 2.94
N MET A 40 0.73 5.47 1.64
CA MET A 40 0.97 4.35 0.73
C MET A 40 2.47 4.01 0.62
N ASP A 41 3.33 5.03 0.55
CA ASP A 41 4.79 4.85 0.55
C ASP A 41 5.29 4.22 1.86
N LYS A 42 4.70 4.57 3.01
CA LYS A 42 4.98 3.89 4.29
C LYS A 42 4.58 2.42 4.28
N ILE A 43 3.48 2.05 3.64
CA ILE A 43 3.10 0.64 3.50
C ILE A 43 4.14 -0.11 2.64
N VAL A 44 4.63 0.51 1.56
CA VAL A 44 5.73 -0.08 0.76
C VAL A 44 6.98 -0.28 1.60
N GLN A 45 7.35 0.67 2.45
CA GLN A 45 8.48 0.52 3.38
C GLN A 45 8.27 -0.68 4.33
N ILE A 46 7.07 -0.82 4.90
CA ILE A 46 6.71 -1.98 5.73
C ILE A 46 6.83 -3.29 4.94
N ILE A 47 6.39 -3.33 3.68
CA ILE A 47 6.56 -4.50 2.80
C ILE A 47 8.04 -4.82 2.63
N ILE A 48 8.90 -3.82 2.38
CA ILE A 48 10.35 -4.01 2.25
C ILE A 48 10.93 -4.62 3.53
N GLU A 49 10.53 -4.12 4.70
CA GLU A 49 10.97 -4.65 6.00
C GLU A 49 10.50 -6.09 6.22
N ILE A 50 9.23 -6.40 5.91
CA ILE A 50 8.67 -7.76 5.97
C ILE A 50 9.47 -8.71 5.09
N LEU A 51 9.83 -8.31 3.87
CA LEU A 51 10.59 -9.15 2.95
C LEU A 51 12.04 -9.36 3.39
N ALA A 52 12.61 -8.43 4.16
CA ALA A 52 13.93 -8.58 4.76
C ALA A 52 13.91 -9.42 6.06
N ASP A 53 12.78 -9.42 6.77
CA ASP A 53 12.58 -10.13 8.02
C ASP A 53 12.22 -11.60 7.77
N LYS A 54 13.20 -12.48 7.92
CA LYS A 54 13.05 -13.94 7.76
C LYS A 54 12.10 -14.60 8.77
N THR A 55 11.72 -13.90 9.83
CA THR A 55 10.80 -14.40 10.87
C THR A 55 9.36 -13.94 10.64
N SER A 56 9.15 -13.01 9.70
CA SER A 56 7.85 -12.49 9.33
C SER A 56 6.98 -13.57 8.69
N SER A 57 5.68 -13.53 8.99
CA SER A 57 4.71 -14.42 8.38
C SER A 57 4.20 -13.86 7.05
N ASN A 58 3.90 -14.76 6.12
CA ASN A 58 3.24 -14.39 4.85
C ASN A 58 1.85 -13.76 5.07
N SER A 59 1.22 -13.96 6.24
CA SER A 59 -0.05 -13.29 6.58
C SER A 59 0.13 -11.77 6.74
N VAL A 60 1.23 -11.33 7.35
CA VAL A 60 1.54 -9.91 7.52
C VAL A 60 1.80 -9.25 6.15
N TYR A 61 2.57 -9.93 5.28
CA TYR A 61 2.77 -9.48 3.90
C TYR A 61 1.44 -9.29 3.17
N LYS A 62 0.54 -10.29 3.24
CA LYS A 62 -0.76 -10.23 2.58
C LYS A 62 -1.61 -9.07 3.12
N GLU A 63 -1.55 -8.79 4.42
CA GLU A 63 -2.28 -7.67 5.01
C GLU A 63 -1.76 -6.32 4.50
N ALA A 64 -0.44 -6.13 4.48
CA ALA A 64 0.18 -4.92 3.94
C ALA A 64 -0.20 -4.72 2.45
N VAL A 65 -0.14 -5.78 1.66
CA VAL A 65 -0.49 -5.75 0.23
C VAL A 65 -1.98 -5.45 0.02
N LYS A 66 -2.88 -6.04 0.81
CA LYS A 66 -4.31 -5.72 0.77
C LYS A 66 -4.57 -4.25 1.09
N LEU A 67 -3.94 -3.74 2.14
CA LEU A 67 -4.11 -2.36 2.56
C LEU A 67 -3.62 -1.41 1.47
N LEU A 68 -2.41 -1.62 0.93
CA LEU A 68 -1.89 -0.83 -0.20
C LEU A 68 -2.82 -0.91 -1.41
N GLY A 69 -3.17 -2.11 -1.83
CA GLY A 69 -4.06 -2.34 -2.98
C GLY A 69 -5.41 -1.63 -2.82
N SER A 70 -5.99 -1.64 -1.61
CA SER A 70 -7.27 -0.99 -1.33
C SER A 70 -7.27 0.53 -1.51
N LYS A 71 -6.08 1.16 -1.43
CA LYS A 71 -5.89 2.61 -1.45
C LYS A 71 -5.38 3.14 -2.79
N ILE A 72 -4.92 2.26 -3.70
CA ILE A 72 -4.63 2.62 -5.09
C ILE A 72 -5.90 3.14 -5.75
N GLY A 73 -5.91 4.42 -6.13
CA GLY A 73 -7.12 5.11 -6.60
C GLY A 73 -7.03 5.66 -8.01
N CYS A 74 -5.83 5.81 -8.59
CA CYS A 74 -5.64 6.39 -9.91
C CYS A 74 -4.59 5.65 -10.77
N ALA A 75 -4.45 6.07 -12.03
CA ALA A 75 -3.49 5.47 -12.96
C ALA A 75 -2.03 5.67 -12.51
N ASP A 76 -1.72 6.82 -11.92
CA ASP A 76 -0.38 7.13 -11.43
C ASP A 76 0.00 6.22 -10.26
N ASP A 77 -0.94 5.95 -9.34
CA ASP A 77 -0.75 4.98 -8.26
C ASP A 77 -0.51 3.57 -8.81
N VAL A 78 -1.33 3.14 -9.78
CA VAL A 78 -1.20 1.82 -10.42
C VAL A 78 0.19 1.69 -11.04
N GLN A 79 0.66 2.72 -11.74
CA GLN A 79 1.99 2.71 -12.34
C GLN A 79 3.08 2.66 -11.27
N LYS A 80 3.08 3.61 -10.32
CA LYS A 80 4.10 3.72 -9.28
C LYS A 80 4.20 2.43 -8.44
N TYR A 81 3.09 2.01 -7.84
CA TYR A 81 3.09 0.85 -6.94
C TYR A 81 3.13 -0.48 -7.70
N GLY A 82 2.60 -0.53 -8.92
CA GLY A 82 2.76 -1.66 -9.83
C GLY A 82 4.22 -1.91 -10.21
N ASP A 83 4.95 -0.86 -10.60
CA ASP A 83 6.37 -0.95 -10.94
C ASP A 83 7.22 -1.38 -9.74
N ILE A 84 6.91 -0.89 -8.53
CA ILE A 84 7.56 -1.32 -7.28
C ILE A 84 7.31 -2.80 -7.00
N MET A 85 6.06 -3.27 -7.08
CA MET A 85 5.77 -4.67 -6.81
C MET A 85 6.37 -5.60 -7.87
N LYS A 86 6.41 -5.14 -9.13
CA LYS A 86 7.07 -5.85 -10.22
C LYS A 86 8.58 -5.93 -10.01
N SER A 87 9.24 -4.87 -9.54
CA SER A 87 10.68 -4.91 -9.26
C SER A 87 11.01 -5.93 -8.17
N PHE A 88 10.18 -6.04 -7.12
CA PHE A 88 10.36 -7.09 -6.10
C PHE A 88 10.25 -8.50 -6.69
N TYR A 89 9.40 -8.71 -7.69
CA TYR A 89 9.29 -9.98 -8.39
C TYR A 89 10.51 -10.25 -9.28
N ASP A 90 10.92 -9.26 -10.07
CA ASP A 90 12.08 -9.36 -10.96
C ASP A 90 13.38 -9.60 -10.18
N GLU A 91 13.48 -9.07 -8.96
CA GLU A 91 14.57 -9.31 -7.99
C GLU A 91 14.48 -10.68 -7.27
N GLY A 92 13.40 -11.44 -7.48
CA GLY A 92 13.17 -12.72 -6.81
C GLY A 92 12.82 -12.61 -5.32
N ARG A 93 12.44 -11.43 -4.84
CA ARG A 93 12.06 -11.18 -3.43
C ARG A 93 10.63 -11.62 -3.13
N ILE A 94 9.77 -11.66 -4.13
CA ILE A 94 8.42 -12.20 -4.05
C ILE A 94 8.17 -13.23 -5.16
N THR A 95 7.22 -14.13 -4.92
CA THR A 95 6.78 -15.13 -5.90
C THR A 95 5.77 -14.55 -6.89
N GLN A 96 5.57 -15.23 -8.03
CA GLN A 96 4.49 -14.89 -8.96
C GLN A 96 3.11 -14.85 -8.26
N GLY A 97 2.84 -15.78 -7.33
CA GLY A 97 1.57 -15.79 -6.59
C GLY A 97 1.39 -14.57 -5.68
N GLN A 98 2.47 -14.06 -5.09
CA GLN A 98 2.44 -12.83 -4.29
C GLN A 98 2.26 -11.57 -5.15
N LEU A 99 2.83 -11.55 -6.35
CA LEU A 99 2.60 -10.48 -7.33
C LEU A 99 1.15 -10.51 -7.85
N SER A 100 0.65 -11.68 -8.26
CA SER A 100 -0.75 -11.86 -8.67
C SER A 100 -1.72 -11.45 -7.57
N PHE A 101 -1.42 -11.80 -6.31
CA PHE A 101 -2.23 -11.40 -5.17
C PHE A 101 -2.30 -9.87 -4.98
N PHE A 102 -1.19 -9.14 -5.21
CA PHE A 102 -1.23 -7.68 -5.23
C PHE A 102 -2.15 -7.18 -6.34
N ILE A 103 -1.98 -7.68 -7.56
CA ILE A 103 -2.80 -7.28 -8.73
C ILE A 103 -4.29 -7.50 -8.46
N GLU A 104 -4.67 -8.63 -7.86
CA GLU A 104 -6.05 -8.99 -7.51
C GLU A 104 -6.66 -8.10 -6.42
N ASN A 105 -5.84 -7.48 -5.56
CA ASN A 105 -6.29 -6.65 -4.45
C ASN A 105 -6.12 -5.15 -4.71
N MET A 106 -5.54 -4.76 -5.84
CA MET A 106 -5.59 -3.37 -6.26
C MET A 106 -7.06 -2.99 -6.48
N ASN A 107 -7.52 -1.93 -5.82
CA ASN A 107 -8.88 -1.40 -5.90
C ASN A 107 -9.10 -0.63 -7.20
N ILE A 108 -8.74 -1.28 -8.32
CA ILE A 108 -8.89 -0.79 -9.68
C ILE A 108 -10.35 -0.99 -10.11
N GLY A 109 -11.33 -0.58 -9.30
CA GLY A 109 -12.75 -0.76 -9.59
C GLY A 109 -13.27 -0.09 -10.88
N ARG A 110 -12.40 0.38 -11.80
CA ARG A 110 -12.75 1.15 -13.02
C ARG A 110 -11.72 1.06 -14.17
N TRP A 111 -11.20 -0.12 -14.50
CA TRP A 111 -10.59 -0.34 -15.83
C TRP A 111 -11.22 -1.55 -16.52
N ILE A 112 -12.53 -1.44 -16.79
CA ILE A 112 -13.20 -2.06 -17.93
C ILE A 112 -14.18 -1.02 -18.49
#